data_AF-H2YQE6-F1
#
_entry.id   AF-H2YQE6-F1
#
_cell.length_a   1.000
_cell.length_b   1.000
_cell.length_c   1.000
_cell.angle_alpha   90.00
_cell.angle_beta   90.00
_cell.angle_gamma   90.00
#
_symmetry.space_group_name_H-M   'P 1'
#
loop_
_entity.id
_entity.type
_entity.pdbx_description
1 polymer ?
#
loop_
_entity_poly.entity_id
_entity_poly.type
_entity_poly.pdbx_seq_one_letter_code
_entity_poly.pdbx_strand_id
1 'polypeptide(L)'
;MDCEVGSHNRAWKKSIMILWKQVASHRYASLFLQPVTNDIAPNYSDTVYRAMDLATLKKNLETGVVRTTSDFQRDLMLMFQNALMYNNHEHDVYKMALEMQNDVMAQVAQFLATQLMVETTQPVTPKGLRRSTLRRSVMSSEKAKIPGQLSASPDMLIALLVREARSKRTAAIEGELKFMKKKTLE
;
A
#
# COMPACT_ATOMS: atom_id res chain seq x y z
N MET A 1 -24.09 1.28 -20.15
CA MET A 1 -22.78 0.60 -19.97
C MET A 1 -22.19 0.94 -18.59
N ASP A 2 -23.03 1.31 -17.61
CA ASP A 2 -22.62 2.09 -16.43
C ASP A 2 -22.57 1.27 -15.13
N CYS A 3 -23.02 0.01 -15.16
CA CYS A 3 -23.10 -0.85 -13.97
C CYS A 3 -21.73 -1.36 -13.50
N GLU A 4 -20.77 -1.61 -14.40
CA GLU A 4 -19.46 -2.17 -14.05
C GLU A 4 -18.56 -1.14 -13.36
N VAL A 5 -18.51 0.10 -13.86
CA VAL A 5 -17.71 1.20 -13.28
C VAL A 5 -18.18 1.54 -11.87
N GLY A 6 -19.51 1.59 -11.67
CA GLY A 6 -20.10 1.84 -10.34
C GLY A 6 -19.85 0.69 -9.35
N SER A 7 -19.77 -0.55 -9.83
CA SER A 7 -19.49 -1.73 -8.99
C SER A 7 -18.03 -1.76 -8.52
N HIS A 8 -17.08 -1.50 -9.44
CA HIS A 8 -15.65 -1.46 -9.14
C HIS A 8 -15.31 -0.37 -8.11
N ASN A 9 -15.90 0.83 -8.27
CA ASN A 9 -15.70 1.92 -7.32
C ASN A 9 -16.21 1.56 -5.91
N ARG A 10 -17.36 0.87 -5.80
CA ARG A 10 -17.89 0.39 -4.51
C ARG A 10 -17.01 -0.66 -3.85
N ALA A 11 -16.44 -1.59 -4.62
CA ALA A 11 -15.54 -2.61 -4.11
C ALA A 11 -14.24 -1.98 -3.58
N TRP A 12 -13.60 -1.12 -4.37
CA TRP A 12 -12.41 -0.36 -3.95
C TRP A 12 -12.68 0.44 -2.68
N LYS A 13 -13.81 1.16 -2.63
CA LYS A 13 -14.18 1.98 -1.47
C LYS A 13 -14.31 1.16 -0.19
N LYS A 14 -14.85 -0.07 -0.27
CA LYS A 14 -14.89 -0.99 0.88
C LYS A 14 -13.48 -1.42 1.30
N SER A 15 -12.65 -1.83 0.35
CA SER A 15 -11.29 -2.31 0.62
C SER A 15 -10.40 -1.21 1.21
N ILE A 16 -10.40 0.00 0.64
CA ILE A 16 -9.61 1.12 1.15
C ILE A 16 -10.11 1.60 2.53
N MET A 17 -11.41 1.47 2.81
CA MET A 17 -11.97 1.78 4.14
C MET A 17 -11.49 0.78 5.21
N ILE A 18 -11.24 -0.49 4.85
CA ILE A 18 -10.62 -1.46 5.75
C ILE A 18 -9.17 -1.03 6.06
N LEU A 19 -8.41 -0.63 5.04
CA LEU A 19 -7.06 -0.12 5.25
C LEU A 19 -7.06 1.14 6.13
N TRP A 20 -7.99 2.08 5.90
CA TRP A 20 -8.15 3.24 6.77
C TRP A 20 -8.41 2.83 8.23
N LYS A 21 -9.25 1.82 8.48
CA LYS A 21 -9.49 1.30 9.85
C LYS A 21 -8.22 0.73 10.48
N GLN A 22 -7.39 0.04 9.70
CA GLN A 22 -6.10 -0.48 10.18
C GLN A 22 -5.17 0.67 10.58
N VAL A 23 -5.06 1.71 9.74
CA VAL A 23 -4.31 2.93 10.04
C VAL A 23 -4.84 3.62 11.31
N ALA A 24 -6.17 3.76 11.44
CA ALA A 24 -6.81 4.37 12.59
C ALA A 24 -6.70 3.54 13.89
N SER A 25 -6.33 2.26 13.78
CA SER A 25 -6.08 1.37 14.93
C SER A 25 -4.60 1.32 15.35
N HIS A 26 -3.73 2.03 14.65
CA HIS A 26 -2.30 2.09 15.00
C HIS A 26 -2.11 2.67 16.42
N ARG A 27 -1.08 2.20 17.14
CA ARG A 27 -0.79 2.60 18.53
C ARG A 27 -0.61 4.12 18.72
N TYR A 28 -0.19 4.83 17.69
CA TYR A 28 -0.02 6.29 17.70
C TYR A 28 -1.10 7.05 16.92
N ALA A 29 -2.14 6.36 16.44
CA ALA A 29 -3.19 6.98 15.62
C ALA A 29 -3.91 8.12 16.35
N SER A 30 -4.00 8.07 17.68
CA SER A 30 -4.66 9.10 18.50
C SER A 30 -4.16 10.51 18.23
N LEU A 31 -2.88 10.69 17.88
CA LEU A 31 -2.29 11.99 17.53
C LEU A 31 -2.81 12.56 16.20
N PHE A 32 -3.37 11.71 15.35
CA PHE A 32 -3.75 12.02 13.98
C PHE A 32 -5.26 11.84 13.73
N LEU A 33 -6.05 11.51 14.76
CA LEU A 33 -7.48 11.21 14.59
C LEU A 33 -8.33 12.45 14.30
N GLN A 34 -7.95 13.61 14.81
CA GLN A 34 -8.71 14.86 14.71
C GLN A 34 -7.84 15.99 14.17
N PRO A 35 -8.44 17.03 13.57
CA PRO A 35 -7.72 18.21 13.14
C PRO A 35 -6.90 18.84 14.29
N VAL A 36 -5.68 19.26 13.97
CA VAL A 36 -4.81 19.94 14.94
C VAL A 36 -5.29 21.38 15.12
N THR A 37 -5.53 21.80 16.36
CA THR A 37 -5.91 23.17 16.73
C THR A 37 -4.73 23.94 17.29
N ASN A 38 -4.80 25.27 17.28
CA ASN A 38 -3.76 26.11 17.87
C ASN A 38 -3.64 25.96 19.40
N ASP A 39 -4.67 25.43 20.08
CA ASP A 39 -4.63 25.15 21.52
C ASP A 39 -3.71 23.98 21.86
N ILE A 40 -3.63 22.97 20.98
CA ILE A 40 -2.78 21.80 21.18
C ILE A 40 -1.39 21.96 20.55
N ALA A 41 -1.28 22.84 19.54
CA ALA A 41 -0.07 23.11 18.81
C ALA A 41 0.00 24.63 18.49
N PRO A 42 0.73 25.43 19.28
CA PRO A 42 0.80 26.87 19.10
C PRO A 42 1.21 27.29 17.68
N ASN A 43 0.48 28.23 17.06
CA ASN A 43 0.73 28.74 15.71
C ASN A 43 0.73 27.67 14.61
N TYR A 44 0.04 26.54 14.81
CA TYR A 44 -0.02 25.46 13.84
C TYR A 44 -0.66 25.90 12.53
N SER A 45 -1.77 26.64 12.59
CA SER A 45 -2.48 27.11 11.38
C SER A 45 -1.67 28.11 10.54
N ASP A 46 -0.70 28.82 11.14
CA ASP A 46 0.18 29.73 10.43
C ASP A 46 1.38 29.01 9.78
N THR A 47 1.74 27.85 10.34
CA THR A 47 2.89 27.05 9.88
C THR A 47 2.47 25.99 8.86
N VAL A 48 1.32 25.36 9.05
CA VAL A 48 0.81 24.25 8.24
C VAL A 48 -0.37 24.72 7.38
N TYR A 49 -0.08 25.02 6.12
CA TYR A 49 -1.08 25.57 5.18
C TYR A 49 -2.17 24.58 4.76
N ARG A 50 -1.83 23.29 4.64
CA ARG A 50 -2.78 22.25 4.23
C ARG A 50 -2.84 21.16 5.30
N ALA A 51 -3.64 21.40 6.32
CA ALA A 51 -3.91 20.42 7.36
C ALA A 51 -4.57 19.16 6.79
N MET A 52 -4.27 18.01 7.41
CA MET A 52 -4.88 16.72 7.13
C MET A 52 -4.84 15.88 8.39
N ASP A 53 -5.88 15.09 8.60
CA ASP A 53 -6.07 14.17 9.72
C ASP A 53 -6.90 12.96 9.26
N LEU A 54 -6.94 11.90 10.06
CA LEU A 54 -7.61 10.66 9.70
C LEU A 54 -9.14 10.80 9.60
N ALA A 55 -9.77 11.67 10.39
CA ALA A 55 -11.22 11.91 10.28
C ALA A 55 -11.56 12.65 8.99
N THR A 56 -10.77 13.67 8.63
CA THR A 56 -10.89 14.36 7.33
C THR A 56 -10.63 13.41 6.17
N LEU A 57 -9.59 12.58 6.22
CA LEU A 57 -9.31 11.58 5.20
C LEU A 57 -10.46 10.58 5.04
N LYS A 58 -11.06 10.12 6.15
CA LYS A 58 -12.24 9.25 6.12
C LYS A 58 -13.41 9.93 5.42
N LYS A 59 -13.71 11.18 5.78
CA LYS A 59 -14.77 11.98 5.14
C LYS A 59 -14.50 12.15 3.64
N ASN A 60 -13.25 12.35 3.24
CA ASN A 60 -12.86 12.49 1.84
C ASN A 60 -13.04 11.18 1.05
N LEU A 61 -12.81 10.01 1.68
CA LEU A 61 -13.17 8.71 1.10
C LEU A 61 -14.69 8.54 0.96
N GLU A 62 -15.45 8.93 1.99
CA GLU A 62 -16.91 8.79 2.02
C GLU A 62 -17.61 9.70 1.00
N THR A 63 -17.12 10.92 0.84
CA THR A 63 -17.66 11.93 -0.10
C THR A 63 -17.12 11.80 -1.53
N GLY A 64 -16.14 10.93 -1.75
CA GLY A 64 -15.57 10.67 -3.08
C GLY A 64 -14.57 11.73 -3.56
N VAL A 65 -14.02 12.52 -2.65
CA VAL A 65 -12.87 13.41 -2.93
C VAL A 65 -11.61 12.57 -3.20
N VAL A 66 -11.38 11.55 -2.37
CA VAL A 66 -10.35 10.54 -2.58
C VAL A 66 -10.95 9.41 -3.41
N ARG A 67 -10.45 9.24 -4.64
CA ARG A 67 -11.04 8.30 -5.63
C ARG A 67 -10.10 7.17 -6.03
N THR A 68 -8.83 7.29 -5.65
CA THR A 68 -7.79 6.32 -6.00
C THR A 68 -6.93 6.01 -4.77
N THR A 69 -6.24 4.88 -4.80
CA THR A 69 -5.26 4.53 -3.76
C THR A 69 -4.11 5.54 -3.70
N SER A 70 -3.75 6.15 -4.83
CA SER A 70 -2.75 7.23 -4.90
C SER A 70 -3.21 8.49 -4.15
N ASP A 71 -4.47 8.88 -4.30
CA ASP A 71 -5.05 10.00 -3.54
C ASP A 71 -5.00 9.74 -2.03
N PHE A 72 -5.33 8.51 -1.61
CA PHE A 72 -5.30 8.09 -0.21
C PHE A 72 -3.88 8.14 0.36
N GLN A 73 -2.90 7.58 -0.37
CA GLN A 73 -1.49 7.61 0.01
C GLN A 73 -0.96 9.04 0.11
N ARG A 74 -1.30 9.91 -0.86
CA ARG A 74 -0.88 11.32 -0.86
C ARG A 74 -1.37 12.03 0.40
N ASP A 75 -2.64 11.87 0.76
CA ASP A 75 -3.22 12.58 1.91
C ASP A 75 -2.67 12.01 3.24
N LEU A 76 -2.37 10.70 3.33
CA LEU A 76 -1.61 10.14 4.46
C LEU A 76 -0.21 10.73 4.57
N MET A 77 0.53 10.81 3.46
CA MET A 77 1.87 11.39 3.44
C MET A 77 1.85 12.86 3.83
N LEU A 78 0.86 13.63 3.38
CA LEU A 78 0.68 15.02 3.78
C LEU A 78 0.50 15.15 5.29
N MET A 79 -0.37 14.32 5.89
CA MET A 79 -0.59 14.30 7.34
C MET A 79 0.71 14.05 8.13
N PHE A 80 1.49 13.04 7.73
CA PHE A 80 2.77 12.76 8.39
C PHE A 80 3.81 13.86 8.13
N GLN A 81 3.93 14.36 6.90
CA GLN A 81 4.89 15.41 6.57
C GLN A 81 4.61 16.71 7.31
N ASN A 82 3.33 17.05 7.53
CA ASN A 82 2.95 18.18 8.37
C ASN A 82 3.45 18.00 9.82
N ALA A 83 3.28 16.80 10.38
CA ALA A 83 3.77 16.50 11.73
C ALA A 83 5.30 16.54 11.82
N LEU A 84 6.01 15.96 10.85
CA LEU A 84 7.48 15.97 10.84
C LEU A 84 8.07 17.36 10.59
N MET A 85 7.38 18.20 9.81
CA MET A 85 7.83 19.58 9.54
C MET A 85 7.58 20.50 10.74
N TYR A 86 6.42 20.37 11.38
CA TYR A 86 6.06 21.22 12.53
C TYR A 86 6.84 20.85 13.80
N ASN A 87 7.10 19.56 14.03
CA ASN A 87 7.76 19.10 15.25
C ASN A 87 9.28 19.01 15.07
N ASN A 88 10.03 19.37 16.11
CA ASN A 88 11.47 19.13 16.17
C ASN A 88 11.78 17.62 16.18
N HIS A 89 12.85 17.19 15.52
CA HIS A 89 13.29 15.79 15.44
C HIS A 89 13.53 15.14 16.81
N GLU A 90 13.86 15.91 17.83
CA GLU A 90 14.02 15.40 19.20
C GLU A 90 12.69 15.16 19.93
N HIS A 91 11.59 15.75 19.45
CA HIS A 91 10.28 15.66 20.08
C HIS A 91 9.64 14.29 19.83
N ASP A 92 8.96 13.74 20.84
CA ASP A 92 8.37 12.39 20.75
C ASP A 92 7.32 12.28 19.63
N VAL A 93 6.55 13.35 19.38
CA VAL A 93 5.56 13.38 18.28
C VAL A 93 6.24 13.19 16.92
N TYR A 94 7.44 13.73 16.72
CA TYR A 94 8.20 13.51 15.49
C TYR A 94 8.58 12.02 15.34
N LYS A 95 9.13 11.43 16.41
CA LYS A 95 9.55 10.01 16.43
C LYS A 95 8.36 9.07 16.20
N MET A 96 7.24 9.32 16.87
CA MET A 96 5.99 8.57 16.71
C MET A 96 5.39 8.73 15.30
N ALA A 97 5.44 9.93 14.72
CA ALA A 97 4.98 10.19 13.35
C ALA A 97 5.82 9.41 12.33
N LEU A 98 7.15 9.41 12.49
CA LEU A 98 8.05 8.71 11.59
C LEU A 98 7.87 7.18 11.66
N GLU A 99 7.71 6.62 12.86
CA GLU A 99 7.42 5.19 13.05
C GLU A 99 6.08 4.83 12.39
N MET A 100 5.01 5.56 12.70
CA MET A 100 3.69 5.31 12.14
C MET A 100 3.68 5.47 10.61
N GLN A 101 4.39 6.46 10.07
CA GLN A 101 4.52 6.65 8.62
C GLN A 101 5.13 5.41 7.95
N ASN A 102 6.21 4.86 8.51
CA ASN A 102 6.88 3.69 7.94
C ASN A 102 5.96 2.46 7.91
N ASP A 103 5.25 2.21 9.02
CA ASP A 103 4.34 1.07 9.14
C ASP A 103 3.13 1.20 8.21
N VAL A 104 2.55 2.40 8.15
CA VAL A 104 1.41 2.69 7.28
C VAL A 104 1.82 2.62 5.80
N MET A 105 3.02 3.08 5.43
CA MET A 105 3.51 2.96 4.06
C MET A 105 3.78 1.52 3.64
N ALA A 106 4.23 0.67 4.57
CA ALA A 106 4.30 -0.77 4.32
C ALA A 106 2.92 -1.38 4.08
N GLN A 107 1.91 -0.99 4.87
CA GLN A 107 0.52 -1.46 4.69
C GLN A 107 -0.07 -1.01 3.33
N VAL A 108 0.16 0.25 2.93
CA VAL A 108 -0.28 0.76 1.61
C VAL A 108 0.42 0.02 0.47
N ALA A 109 1.72 -0.22 0.56
CA ALA A 109 2.46 -0.99 -0.44
C ALA A 109 1.92 -2.42 -0.58
N GLN A 110 1.62 -3.08 0.55
CA GLN A 110 1.01 -4.40 0.56
C GLN A 110 -0.39 -4.39 -0.06
N PHE A 111 -1.19 -3.36 0.23
CA PHE A 111 -2.51 -3.18 -0.38
C PHE A 111 -2.42 -3.04 -1.90
N LEU A 112 -1.50 -2.21 -2.40
CA LEU A 112 -1.27 -2.03 -3.84
C LEU A 112 -0.84 -3.33 -4.52
N ALA A 113 0.06 -4.10 -3.89
CA ALA A 113 0.46 -5.41 -4.41
C ALA A 113 -0.75 -6.35 -4.54
N THR A 114 -1.63 -6.38 -3.54
CA THR A 114 -2.86 -7.18 -3.60
C THR A 114 -3.81 -6.70 -4.71
N GLN A 115 -3.94 -5.40 -4.96
CA GLN A 115 -4.76 -4.89 -6.07
C GLN A 115 -4.27 -5.41 -7.44
N LEU A 116 -2.94 -5.42 -7.67
CA LEU A 116 -2.35 -5.87 -8.94
C LEU A 116 -2.55 -7.37 -9.20
N MET A 117 -2.57 -8.21 -8.15
CA MET A 117 -2.82 -9.65 -8.28
C MET A 117 -4.28 -9.97 -8.66
N VAL A 118 -5.22 -9.15 -8.20
CA VAL A 118 -6.65 -9.31 -8.54
C VAL A 118 -6.90 -8.97 -10.01
N GLU A 119 -6.19 -8.00 -10.58
CA GLU A 119 -6.33 -7.60 -11.99
C GLU A 119 -5.80 -8.66 -12.97
N THR A 120 -4.82 -9.47 -12.57
CA THR A 120 -4.18 -10.49 -13.43
C THR A 120 -4.92 -11.84 -13.47
N THR A 121 -5.94 -12.05 -12.63
CA THR A 121 -6.65 -13.34 -12.51
C THR A 121 -8.00 -13.39 -13.23
N GLN A 122 -8.29 -12.47 -14.17
CA GLN A 122 -9.49 -12.59 -14.98
C GLN A 122 -9.49 -13.90 -15.78
N PRO A 123 -10.47 -14.81 -15.59
CA PRO A 123 -10.60 -15.98 -16.43
C PRO A 123 -11.09 -15.52 -17.81
N VAL A 124 -10.32 -15.81 -18.86
CA VAL A 124 -10.81 -15.79 -20.24
C VAL A 124 -12.00 -16.75 -20.33
N THR A 125 -13.22 -16.22 -20.35
CA THR A 125 -14.41 -17.01 -20.63
C THR A 125 -14.53 -17.19 -22.14
N PRO A 126 -14.51 -18.42 -22.69
CA PRO A 126 -14.86 -18.64 -24.08
C PRO A 126 -16.37 -18.45 -24.23
N LYS A 127 -16.79 -17.39 -24.92
CA LYS A 127 -18.20 -17.20 -25.32
C LYS A 127 -18.60 -18.38 -26.23
N GLY A 128 -19.63 -19.10 -25.81
CA GLY A 128 -20.08 -20.33 -26.44
C GLY A 128 -20.54 -20.17 -27.88
N LEU A 129 -20.23 -21.19 -28.69
CA LEU A 129 -20.91 -21.46 -29.96
C LEU A 129 -21.50 -22.88 -29.92
N ARG A 130 -22.82 -22.87 -30.10
CA ARG A 130 -23.86 -23.90 -30.23
C ARG A 130 -23.47 -25.38 -30.46
N ARG A 131 -24.25 -26.20 -29.76
CA ARG A 131 -24.42 -27.66 -29.74
C ARG A 131 -24.76 -28.28 -31.11
N SER A 132 -24.06 -29.36 -31.50
CA SER A 132 -24.65 -30.49 -32.24
C SER A 132 -23.85 -31.79 -32.03
N THR A 133 -24.59 -32.86 -31.76
CA THR A 133 -24.19 -34.26 -31.51
C THR A 133 -23.66 -34.97 -32.76
N LEU A 134 -22.55 -35.74 -32.67
CA LEU A 134 -22.39 -37.04 -33.36
C LEU A 134 -21.15 -37.85 -32.90
N ARG A 135 -21.41 -39.14 -32.56
CA ARG A 135 -20.60 -40.38 -32.74
C ARG A 135 -19.13 -40.52 -32.26
N ARG A 136 -19.00 -41.43 -31.27
CA ARG A 136 -18.04 -42.56 -31.08
C ARG A 136 -16.95 -42.81 -32.15
N SER A 137 -15.68 -42.91 -31.73
CA SER A 137 -14.78 -44.08 -31.90
C SER A 137 -13.39 -43.84 -31.27
N VAL A 138 -12.62 -44.92 -31.17
CA VAL A 138 -11.50 -45.29 -30.30
C VAL A 138 -10.09 -44.87 -30.77
N MET A 139 -9.19 -44.77 -29.77
CA MET A 139 -7.75 -45.13 -29.70
C MET A 139 -6.65 -44.38 -30.51
N SER A 140 -5.65 -43.93 -29.73
CA SER A 140 -4.19 -44.18 -29.85
C SER A 140 -3.25 -43.01 -30.22
N SER A 141 -2.17 -42.90 -29.41
CA SER A 141 -0.78 -42.45 -29.72
C SER A 141 -0.61 -40.96 -30.14
N GLU A 142 0.36 -40.15 -29.70
CA GLU A 142 1.51 -40.25 -28.80
C GLU A 142 2.24 -38.88 -28.71
N LYS A 143 2.99 -38.68 -27.59
CA LYS A 143 4.12 -37.76 -27.33
C LYS A 143 3.98 -36.23 -27.59
N ALA A 144 4.21 -35.47 -26.52
CA ALA A 144 5.43 -34.64 -26.40
C ALA A 144 5.69 -34.23 -24.94
N LYS A 145 6.85 -34.64 -24.42
CA LYS A 145 7.46 -34.18 -23.17
C LYS A 145 8.24 -32.90 -23.48
N ILE A 146 7.95 -31.79 -22.80
CA ILE A 146 8.91 -30.69 -22.61
C ILE A 146 9.05 -30.47 -21.09
N PRO A 147 10.26 -30.62 -20.51
CA PRO A 147 10.50 -30.41 -19.08
C PRO A 147 10.91 -28.96 -18.78
N GLY A 148 10.39 -28.40 -17.68
CA GLY A 148 10.95 -27.18 -17.07
C GLY A 148 10.05 -25.95 -17.09
N GLN A 149 8.90 -25.99 -16.40
CA GLN A 149 8.29 -24.79 -15.84
C GLN A 149 8.35 -24.89 -14.32
N LEU A 150 9.42 -24.34 -13.74
CA LEU A 150 9.37 -23.88 -12.36
C LEU A 150 8.56 -22.58 -12.38
N SER A 151 7.24 -22.68 -12.29
CA SER A 151 6.42 -21.53 -11.90
C SER A 151 6.80 -21.21 -10.46
N ALA A 152 7.61 -20.16 -10.26
CA ALA A 152 7.90 -19.68 -8.93
C ALA A 152 6.57 -19.38 -8.22
N SER A 153 6.30 -20.10 -7.12
CA SER A 153 5.12 -19.86 -6.29
C SER A 153 5.06 -18.37 -5.91
N PRO A 154 3.88 -17.73 -5.84
CA PRO A 154 3.73 -16.35 -5.37
C PRO A 154 4.46 -16.06 -4.05
N ASP A 155 4.55 -17.05 -3.15
CA ASP A 155 5.32 -16.95 -1.89
C ASP A 155 6.82 -16.74 -2.13
N MET A 156 7.35 -17.30 -3.21
CA MET A 156 8.75 -17.17 -3.60
C MET A 156 9.07 -15.77 -4.13
N LEU A 157 8.13 -15.15 -4.87
CA LEU A 157 8.27 -13.78 -5.37
C LEU A 157 8.16 -12.75 -4.24
N ILE A 158 7.26 -12.96 -3.28
CA ILE A 158 7.19 -12.12 -2.06
C ILE A 158 8.48 -12.28 -1.25
N ALA A 159 8.96 -13.52 -1.06
CA ALA A 159 10.23 -13.75 -0.39
C ALA A 159 11.42 -13.10 -1.11
N LEU A 160 11.41 -13.03 -2.45
CA LEU A 160 12.47 -12.40 -3.24
C LEU A 160 12.43 -10.87 -3.13
N LEU A 161 11.26 -10.26 -3.21
CA LEU A 161 11.08 -8.82 -3.04
C LEU A 161 11.43 -8.36 -1.62
N VAL A 162 11.04 -9.13 -0.60
CA VAL A 162 11.41 -8.85 0.80
C VAL A 162 12.91 -9.05 1.03
N ARG A 163 13.52 -10.06 0.39
CA ARG A 163 14.99 -10.27 0.43
C ARG A 163 15.75 -9.13 -0.22
N GLU A 164 15.29 -8.63 -1.36
CA GLU A 164 15.95 -7.53 -2.04
C GLU A 164 15.80 -6.20 -1.28
N ALA A 165 14.64 -5.96 -0.64
CA ALA A 165 14.44 -4.83 0.27
C ALA A 165 15.31 -4.93 1.53
N ARG A 166 15.49 -6.13 2.10
CA ARG A 166 16.38 -6.37 3.25
C ARG A 166 17.86 -6.18 2.88
N SER A 167 18.27 -6.62 1.69
CA SER A 167 19.64 -6.48 1.17
C SER A 167 20.02 -5.01 0.93
N LYS A 168 19.09 -4.19 0.41
CA LYS A 168 19.31 -2.75 0.22
C LYS A 168 19.41 -1.99 1.55
N ARG A 169 18.65 -2.41 2.58
CA ARG A 169 18.75 -1.83 3.94
C ARG A 169 20.04 -2.22 4.67
N THR A 170 20.52 -3.46 4.55
CA THR A 170 21.78 -3.87 5.18
C THR A 170 23.00 -3.19 4.55
N ALA A 171 23.00 -3.01 3.23
CA ALA A 171 24.09 -2.32 2.53
C ALA A 171 24.15 -0.82 2.88
N ALA A 172 23.00 -0.16 3.06
CA ALA A 172 22.94 1.25 3.48
C ALA A 172 23.47 1.44 4.91
N ILE A 173 23.06 0.57 5.84
CA ILE A 173 23.47 0.64 7.25
C ILE A 173 24.98 0.34 7.41
N GLU A 174 25.54 -0.63 6.67
CA GLU A 174 26.98 -0.90 6.69
C GLU A 174 27.80 0.25 6.10
N GLY A 175 27.27 0.94 5.08
CA GLY A 175 27.87 2.13 4.49
C GLY A 175 27.96 3.29 5.49
N GLU A 176 26.86 3.57 6.19
CA GLU A 176 26.80 4.61 7.22
C GLU A 176 27.68 4.28 8.44
N LEU A 177 27.71 3.01 8.88
CA LEU A 177 28.56 2.59 10.01
C LEU A 177 30.06 2.66 9.67
N LYS A 178 30.46 2.36 8.43
CA LYS A 178 31.85 2.54 7.96
C LYS A 178 32.22 4.02 7.85
N PHE A 179 31.30 4.86 7.39
CA PHE A 179 31.52 6.31 7.31
C PHE A 179 31.68 6.95 8.69
N MET A 180 30.83 6.59 9.65
CA MET A 180 30.93 7.09 11.03
C MET A 180 32.21 6.62 11.72
N LYS A 181 32.61 5.35 11.55
CA LYS A 181 33.87 4.84 12.11
C LYS A 181 35.11 5.52 11.53
N LYS A 182 35.08 5.91 10.24
CA LYS A 182 36.20 6.63 9.62
C LYS A 182 36.33 8.07 10.13
N LYS A 183 35.22 8.72 10.49
CA LYS A 183 35.19 10.11 11.00
C LYS A 183 35.61 10.26 12.47
N THR A 184 35.75 9.15 13.20
CA THR A 184 36.22 9.13 14.62
C THR A 184 37.72 8.80 14.73
N LEU A 185 38.42 8.55 13.61
CA LEU A 185 39.83 8.16 13.55
C LEU A 185 40.74 9.22 12.89
N GLU A 186 40.19 10.39 12.58
CA GLU A 186 40.90 11.63 12.21
C GLU A 186 40.64 12.70 13.28
#